data_AF-A0A2D5TEX7-F1
#
_entry.id   AF-A0A2D5TEX7-F1
#
_cell.length_a   1.000
_cell.length_b   1.000
_cell.length_c   1.000
_cell.angle_alpha   90.00
_cell.angle_beta   90.00
_cell.angle_gamma   90.00
#
_symmetry.space_group_name_H-M   'P 1'
#
loop_
_entity.id
_entity.type
_entity.pdbx_description
1 polymer ?
#
loop_
_entity_poly.entity_id
_entity_poly.type
_entity_poly.pdbx_seq_one_letter_code
_entity_poly.pdbx_strand_id
1 'polypeptide(L)'
;MKNTLIPATIAFLMLSPVTFAQNTTTEVKTETTNDTEFKTAEQLEKAAEPAIGEAYLREKYGEWELRCIRDKVIEKEECRIFNLLADQDGKIIAQIDMQVLPKGGQAVAGVDIATPLGSLLTAQVVMTIDAGKAKRYPYTWCDQAGCYARFGMTQGEVDEMKRGARANVIVSSVTAPDQPLKLDLSLSGFTAVWNAVALK
;
A
#
# COMPACT_ATOMS: atom_id res chain seq x y z
N MET A 1 -16.40 70.25 33.77
CA MET A 1 -16.01 71.49 33.05
C MET A 1 -14.55 71.39 32.65
N LYS A 2 -14.28 71.69 31.37
CA LYS A 2 -13.02 72.18 30.78
C LYS A 2 -11.89 71.20 30.40
N ASN A 3 -11.89 70.92 29.09
CA ASN A 3 -10.78 70.62 28.17
C ASN A 3 -9.48 71.40 28.41
N THR A 4 -8.34 70.83 27.98
CA THR A 4 -7.25 71.46 27.19
C THR A 4 -6.19 70.38 26.86
N LEU A 5 -6.00 69.93 25.62
CA LEU A 5 -5.18 70.44 24.49
C LEU A 5 -3.63 70.35 24.65
N ILE A 6 -3.06 69.31 24.02
CA ILE A 6 -1.81 69.07 23.23
C ILE A 6 -0.65 70.12 23.26
N PRO A 7 0.64 69.67 23.27
CA PRO A 7 1.52 69.75 22.07
C PRO A 7 2.34 68.45 21.83
N ALA A 8 2.34 67.90 20.62
CA ALA A 8 3.38 68.04 19.58
C ALA A 8 4.79 67.56 19.97
N THR A 9 5.12 66.30 19.61
CA THR A 9 6.50 65.85 19.37
C THR A 9 6.57 65.19 18.01
N ILE A 10 7.35 65.81 17.13
CA ILE A 10 7.68 65.37 15.78
C ILE A 10 8.73 64.26 15.91
N ALA A 11 8.35 63.01 15.65
CA ALA A 11 9.29 61.91 15.47
C ALA A 11 9.46 61.65 13.97
N PHE A 12 10.66 61.97 13.48
CA PHE A 12 11.11 61.78 12.11
C PHE A 12 11.31 60.27 11.87
N LEU A 13 10.36 59.63 11.18
CA LEU A 13 10.46 58.22 10.77
C LEU A 13 11.09 58.17 9.37
N MET A 14 12.29 57.61 9.31
CA MET A 14 13.06 57.38 8.09
C MET A 14 12.26 56.53 7.10
N LEU A 15 11.87 57.10 5.95
CA LEU A 15 11.40 56.31 4.82
C LEU A 15 12.60 55.69 4.11
N SER A 16 12.80 54.39 4.31
CA SER A 16 13.60 53.57 3.38
C SER A 16 12.83 53.46 2.05
N PRO A 17 13.47 53.64 0.89
CA PRO A 17 12.83 53.29 -0.37
C PRO A 17 12.65 51.78 -0.41
N VAL A 18 11.38 51.33 -0.44
CA VAL A 18 11.05 49.99 -0.90
C VAL A 18 11.39 49.96 -2.39
N THR A 19 12.58 49.47 -2.70
CA THR A 19 12.90 49.04 -4.06
C THR A 19 11.95 47.90 -4.38
N PHE A 20 10.93 48.16 -5.21
CA PHE A 20 10.18 47.10 -5.87
C PHE A 20 11.18 46.37 -6.76
N ALA A 21 11.65 45.21 -6.27
CA ALA A 21 12.39 44.26 -7.08
C ALA A 21 11.53 43.94 -8.31
N GLN A 22 12.18 43.99 -9.47
CA GLN A 22 11.59 43.83 -10.78
C GLN A 22 10.66 42.63 -10.80
N ASN A 23 9.45 42.85 -11.32
CA ASN A 23 8.59 41.79 -11.81
C ASN A 23 9.31 41.19 -13.03
N THR A 24 10.26 40.29 -12.79
CA THR A 24 10.67 39.33 -13.80
C THR A 24 9.45 38.44 -13.96
N THR A 25 8.63 38.79 -14.94
CA THR A 25 7.78 37.83 -15.63
C THR A 25 8.71 36.70 -16.06
N THR A 26 8.82 35.69 -15.20
CA THR A 26 9.15 34.36 -15.65
C THR A 26 7.96 34.02 -16.52
N GLU A 27 8.13 34.13 -17.83
CA GLU A 27 7.30 33.40 -18.76
C GLU A 27 7.35 31.96 -18.27
N VAL A 28 6.29 31.56 -17.57
CA VAL A 28 5.90 30.16 -17.53
C VAL A 28 5.61 29.88 -18.99
N LYS A 29 6.62 29.38 -19.70
CA LYS A 29 6.42 28.57 -20.89
C LYS A 29 5.63 27.39 -20.38
N THR A 30 4.31 27.56 -20.33
CA THR A 30 3.37 26.47 -20.39
C THR A 30 3.74 25.75 -21.67
N GLU A 31 4.58 24.73 -21.54
CA GLU A 31 4.55 23.65 -22.50
C GLU A 31 3.15 23.09 -22.38
N THR A 32 2.28 23.63 -23.24
CA THR A 32 1.05 22.99 -23.63
C THR A 32 1.46 21.67 -24.29
N THR A 33 1.78 20.67 -23.47
CA THR A 33 1.63 19.29 -23.91
C THR A 33 0.15 19.15 -24.20
N ASN A 34 -0.18 19.07 -25.49
CA ASN A 34 -1.49 18.71 -25.95
C ASN A 34 -1.83 17.33 -25.36
N ASP A 35 -2.50 17.30 -24.22
CA ASP A 35 -3.12 16.10 -23.64
C ASP A 35 -4.32 15.60 -24.50
N THR A 36 -4.48 16.16 -25.71
CA THR A 36 -5.51 15.84 -26.70
C THR A 36 -4.97 15.05 -27.90
N GLU A 37 -3.68 14.68 -27.91
CA GLU A 37 -3.12 13.85 -28.97
C GLU A 37 -3.29 12.35 -28.65
N PHE A 38 -4.01 11.63 -29.52
CA PHE A 38 -4.14 10.18 -29.41
C PHE A 38 -2.79 9.53 -29.70
N LYS A 39 -2.12 9.07 -28.63
CA LYS A 39 -0.84 8.36 -28.72
C LYS A 39 -0.98 7.12 -29.62
N THR A 40 0.04 6.86 -30.42
CA THR A 40 0.14 5.62 -31.21
C THR A 40 0.36 4.41 -30.30
N ALA A 41 0.09 3.20 -30.80
CA ALA A 41 0.30 1.97 -30.03
C ALA A 41 1.75 1.85 -29.53
N GLU A 42 2.74 2.20 -30.35
CA GLU A 42 4.15 2.19 -30.00
C GLU A 42 4.51 3.23 -28.91
N GLN A 43 3.85 4.39 -28.91
CA GLN A 43 4.02 5.41 -27.86
C GLN A 43 3.34 5.02 -26.54
N LEU A 44 2.27 4.22 -26.59
CA LEU A 44 1.64 3.63 -25.41
C LEU A 44 2.50 2.49 -24.83
N GLU A 45 3.12 1.68 -25.70
CA GLU A 45 4.02 0.59 -25.29
C GLU A 45 5.33 1.12 -24.68
N LYS A 46 5.93 2.16 -25.26
CA LYS A 46 7.16 2.78 -24.70
C LYS A 46 6.92 3.54 -23.40
N ALA A 47 5.68 3.98 -23.16
CA ALA A 47 5.22 4.53 -21.89
C ALA A 47 4.81 3.43 -20.88
N ALA A 48 4.84 2.15 -21.26
CA ALA A 48 4.41 1.03 -20.42
C ALA A 48 5.55 0.38 -19.62
N GLU A 49 6.82 0.75 -19.85
CA GLU A 49 7.90 0.30 -18.97
C GLU A 49 7.89 1.12 -17.67
N PRO A 50 7.80 0.48 -16.49
CA PRO A 50 7.76 1.17 -15.21
C PRO A 50 9.06 1.93 -14.97
N ALA A 51 8.94 3.16 -14.46
CA ALA A 51 10.08 3.99 -14.09
C ALA A 51 10.79 3.43 -12.83
N ILE A 52 12.07 3.76 -12.62
CA ILE A 52 12.78 3.36 -11.39
C ILE A 52 12.03 3.89 -10.17
N GLY A 53 11.76 3.01 -9.20
CA GLY A 53 10.97 3.28 -8.01
C GLY A 53 9.47 3.06 -8.18
N GLU A 54 8.99 2.79 -9.39
CA GLU A 54 7.57 2.53 -9.66
C GLU A 54 7.21 1.05 -9.44
N ALA A 55 6.07 0.81 -8.81
CA ALA A 55 5.52 -0.53 -8.65
C ALA A 55 4.82 -0.99 -9.94
N TYR A 56 5.00 -2.25 -10.32
CA TYR A 56 4.38 -2.85 -11.50
C TYR A 56 3.98 -4.30 -11.25
N LEU A 57 2.97 -4.77 -11.99
CA LEU A 57 2.62 -6.19 -12.06
C LEU A 57 3.64 -6.88 -12.96
N ARG A 58 4.45 -7.77 -12.39
CA ARG A 58 5.40 -8.56 -13.17
C ARG A 58 4.70 -9.74 -13.85
N GLU A 59 4.04 -10.57 -13.04
CA GLU A 59 3.45 -11.84 -13.47
C GLU A 59 2.20 -12.17 -12.65
N LYS A 60 1.32 -12.99 -13.22
CA LYS A 60 0.09 -13.46 -12.56
C LYS A 60 0.03 -15.00 -12.57
N TYR A 61 -0.39 -15.56 -11.45
CA TYR A 61 -0.45 -16.99 -11.17
C TYR A 61 -1.82 -17.33 -10.60
N GLY A 62 -2.81 -17.54 -11.49
CA GLY A 62 -4.20 -17.66 -11.07
C GLY A 62 -4.70 -16.35 -10.46
N GLU A 63 -5.10 -16.37 -9.19
CA GLU A 63 -5.52 -15.16 -8.47
C GLU A 63 -4.35 -14.42 -7.81
N TRP A 64 -3.18 -15.05 -7.73
CA TRP A 64 -1.99 -14.45 -7.14
C TRP A 64 -1.23 -13.58 -8.14
N GLU A 65 -0.69 -12.48 -7.65
CA GLU A 65 0.09 -11.53 -8.44
C GLU A 65 1.49 -11.38 -7.86
N LEU A 66 2.50 -11.38 -8.73
CA LEU A 66 3.86 -10.99 -8.39
C LEU A 66 4.02 -9.52 -8.75
N ARG A 67 4.01 -8.64 -7.75
CA ARG A 67 4.13 -7.19 -7.92
C ARG A 67 5.51 -6.74 -7.46
N CYS A 68 6.19 -5.91 -8.22
CA CYS A 68 7.57 -5.54 -7.92
C CYS A 68 7.79 -4.04 -8.08
N ILE A 69 8.79 -3.51 -7.39
CA ILE A 69 9.25 -2.14 -7.58
C ILE A 69 10.44 -2.18 -8.53
N ARG A 70 10.39 -1.37 -9.59
CA ARG A 70 11.47 -1.27 -10.56
C ARG A 70 12.74 -0.71 -9.91
N ASP A 71 13.84 -1.41 -10.05
CA ASP A 71 15.17 -0.97 -9.63
C ASP A 71 16.05 -0.71 -10.86
N LYS A 72 17.22 -0.09 -10.66
CA LYS A 72 18.26 0.03 -11.70
C LYS A 72 18.77 -1.34 -12.15
N VAL A 73 18.75 -2.33 -11.26
CA VAL A 73 19.18 -3.69 -11.51
C VAL A 73 18.01 -4.65 -11.26
N ILE A 74 17.59 -5.37 -12.30
CA ILE A 74 16.42 -6.27 -12.25
C ILE A 74 16.53 -7.34 -11.14
N GLU A 75 17.76 -7.80 -10.85
CA GLU A 75 18.03 -8.79 -9.79
C GLU A 75 17.82 -8.25 -8.36
N LYS A 76 17.76 -6.93 -8.19
CA LYS A 76 17.55 -6.27 -6.89
C LYS A 76 16.12 -5.81 -6.68
N GLU A 77 15.23 -6.03 -7.66
CA GLU A 77 13.84 -5.60 -7.55
C GLU A 77 13.14 -6.30 -6.38
N GLU A 78 12.61 -5.49 -5.46
CA GLU A 78 11.82 -5.97 -4.33
C GLU A 78 10.42 -6.35 -4.81
N CYS A 79 10.06 -7.62 -4.61
CA CYS A 79 8.78 -8.16 -5.02
C CYS A 79 7.91 -8.60 -3.86
N ARG A 80 6.61 -8.43 -4.05
CA ARG A 80 5.54 -8.85 -3.17
C ARG A 80 4.65 -9.84 -3.89
N ILE A 81 4.25 -10.87 -3.16
CA ILE A 81 3.23 -11.84 -3.54
C ILE A 81 1.90 -11.31 -3.04
N PHE A 82 0.98 -10.97 -3.94
CA PHE A 82 -0.26 -10.29 -3.63
C PHE A 82 -1.48 -11.14 -3.97
N ASN A 83 -2.53 -11.07 -3.16
CA ASN A 83 -3.87 -11.54 -3.53
C ASN A 83 -4.95 -10.73 -2.77
N LEU A 84 -6.17 -10.73 -3.32
CA LEU A 84 -7.35 -10.14 -2.73
C LEU A 84 -8.15 -11.20 -1.96
N LEU A 85 -8.86 -10.76 -0.91
CA LEU A 85 -9.72 -11.59 -0.10
C LEU A 85 -11.16 -11.11 -0.25
N ALA A 86 -12.03 -12.01 -0.67
CA ALA A 86 -13.43 -11.72 -0.94
C ALA A 86 -14.34 -12.33 0.13
N ASP A 87 -15.48 -11.71 0.41
CA ASP A 87 -16.55 -12.36 1.16
C ASP A 87 -17.35 -13.35 0.28
N GLN A 88 -18.41 -13.92 0.85
CA GLN A 88 -19.24 -14.93 0.18
C GLN A 88 -20.02 -14.37 -1.03
N ASP A 89 -20.20 -13.05 -1.10
CA ASP A 89 -20.87 -12.36 -2.21
C ASP A 89 -19.86 -11.93 -3.30
N GLY A 90 -18.57 -12.27 -3.13
CA GLY A 90 -17.49 -11.91 -4.04
C GLY A 90 -16.99 -10.49 -3.88
N LYS A 91 -17.40 -9.78 -2.81
CA LYS A 91 -16.93 -8.42 -2.55
C LYS A 91 -15.53 -8.48 -1.93
N ILE A 92 -14.60 -7.70 -2.50
CA ILE A 92 -13.25 -7.56 -1.95
C ILE A 92 -13.31 -6.75 -0.66
N ILE A 93 -12.83 -7.35 0.43
CA ILE A 93 -12.83 -6.74 1.77
C ILE A 93 -11.40 -6.48 2.24
N ALA A 94 -10.47 -7.37 1.98
CA ALA A 94 -9.10 -7.30 2.45
C ALA A 94 -8.12 -7.71 1.35
N GLN A 95 -6.84 -7.49 1.60
CA GLN A 95 -5.76 -7.98 0.76
C GLN A 95 -4.67 -8.62 1.62
N ILE A 96 -3.90 -9.51 1.01
CA ILE A 96 -2.70 -10.11 1.57
C ILE A 96 -1.51 -9.78 0.69
N ASP A 97 -0.45 -9.30 1.33
CA ASP A 97 0.84 -8.99 0.72
C ASP A 97 1.94 -9.74 1.44
N MET A 98 2.65 -10.62 0.73
CA MET A 98 3.73 -11.43 1.29
C MET A 98 5.07 -11.07 0.66
N GLN A 99 6.15 -11.31 1.40
CA GLN A 99 7.53 -11.21 0.91
C GLN A 99 8.33 -12.39 1.43
N VAL A 100 9.31 -12.86 0.66
CA VAL A 100 10.28 -13.85 1.14
C VAL A 100 11.28 -13.15 2.04
N LEU A 101 11.56 -13.73 3.20
CA LEU A 101 12.53 -13.19 4.15
C LEU A 101 13.93 -13.81 3.92
N PRO A 102 15.01 -13.07 4.23
CA PRO A 102 16.36 -13.63 4.24
C PRO A 102 16.47 -14.86 5.14
N LYS A 103 17.37 -15.79 4.77
CA LYS A 103 17.62 -17.00 5.55
C LYS A 103 18.19 -16.68 6.94
N GLY A 104 17.89 -17.53 7.92
CA GLY A 104 18.44 -17.45 9.28
C GLY A 104 17.41 -17.08 10.36
N GLY A 105 16.21 -16.65 9.96
CA GLY A 105 15.08 -16.46 10.88
C GLY A 105 14.20 -17.70 11.03
N GLN A 106 13.34 -17.69 12.05
CA GLN A 106 12.27 -18.70 12.20
C GLN A 106 11.17 -18.55 11.12
N ALA A 107 10.93 -17.30 10.69
CA ALA A 107 10.00 -16.99 9.62
C ALA A 107 10.75 -16.96 8.28
N VAL A 108 10.12 -17.55 7.26
CA VAL A 108 10.58 -17.53 5.86
C VAL A 108 9.75 -16.59 4.99
N ALA A 109 8.56 -16.18 5.47
CA ALA A 109 7.73 -15.17 4.84
C ALA A 109 7.40 -14.05 5.83
N GLY A 110 7.40 -12.81 5.36
CA GLY A 110 6.74 -11.69 6.01
C GLY A 110 5.38 -11.49 5.35
N VAL A 111 4.34 -11.29 6.14
CA VAL A 111 2.96 -11.18 5.68
C VAL A 111 2.33 -9.92 6.25
N ASP A 112 1.67 -9.17 5.39
CA ASP A 112 0.78 -8.08 5.74
C ASP A 112 -0.63 -8.44 5.27
N ILE A 113 -1.60 -8.46 6.18
CA ILE A 113 -3.03 -8.48 5.82
C ILE A 113 -3.59 -7.10 6.14
N ALA A 114 -4.03 -6.40 5.09
CA ALA A 114 -4.67 -5.09 5.22
C ALA A 114 -6.19 -5.26 5.21
N THR A 115 -6.84 -4.77 6.26
CA THR A 115 -8.30 -4.80 6.42
C THR A 115 -8.87 -3.38 6.50
N PRO A 116 -10.17 -3.19 6.26
CA PRO A 116 -10.78 -1.86 6.28
C PRO A 116 -10.68 -1.17 7.64
N LEU A 117 -10.78 0.16 7.63
CA LEU A 117 -11.03 0.94 8.84
C LEU A 117 -12.30 0.45 9.56
N GLY A 118 -12.28 0.54 10.88
CA GLY A 118 -13.35 -0.02 11.72
C GLY A 118 -13.20 -1.52 12.00
N SER A 119 -12.08 -2.14 11.63
CA SER A 119 -11.74 -3.49 12.10
C SER A 119 -11.59 -3.53 13.63
N LEU A 120 -12.05 -4.60 14.28
CA LEU A 120 -11.97 -4.81 15.72
C LEU A 120 -10.60 -5.40 16.10
N LEU A 121 -9.69 -4.53 16.52
CA LEU A 121 -8.28 -4.89 16.74
C LEU A 121 -8.09 -6.01 17.79
N THR A 122 -8.90 -5.99 18.86
CA THR A 122 -8.82 -6.98 19.95
C THR A 122 -9.26 -8.39 19.52
N ALA A 123 -10.09 -8.51 18.48
CA ALA A 123 -10.52 -9.79 17.93
C ALA A 123 -9.41 -10.47 17.11
N GLN A 124 -8.43 -9.68 16.63
CA GLN A 124 -7.31 -10.10 15.78
C GLN A 124 -7.80 -10.62 14.42
N VAL A 125 -6.90 -10.73 13.45
CA VAL A 125 -7.18 -11.48 12.23
C VAL A 125 -7.07 -12.97 12.55
N VAL A 126 -8.05 -13.79 12.15
CA VAL A 126 -7.96 -15.24 12.30
C VAL A 126 -7.82 -15.87 10.92
N MET A 127 -6.82 -16.73 10.72
CA MET A 127 -6.63 -17.45 9.47
C MET A 127 -6.65 -18.96 9.71
N THR A 128 -7.32 -19.68 8.83
CA THR A 128 -7.35 -21.15 8.80
C THR A 128 -7.07 -21.60 7.38
N ILE A 129 -6.07 -22.46 7.18
CA ILE A 129 -5.81 -23.11 5.89
C ILE A 129 -6.62 -24.40 5.85
N ASP A 130 -7.54 -24.51 4.89
CA ASP A 130 -8.52 -25.59 4.77
C ASP A 130 -9.21 -25.94 6.11
N ALA A 131 -9.07 -27.19 6.57
CA ALA A 131 -9.58 -27.67 7.86
C ALA A 131 -8.48 -27.72 8.95
N GLY A 132 -7.40 -26.97 8.76
CA GLY A 132 -6.27 -26.90 9.68
C GLY A 132 -6.57 -26.13 10.96
N LYS A 133 -5.51 -25.87 11.74
CA LYS A 133 -5.63 -25.12 12.99
C LYS A 133 -5.81 -23.62 12.69
N ALA A 134 -6.84 -23.02 13.28
CA ALA A 134 -7.01 -21.57 13.27
C ALA A 134 -5.87 -20.88 14.03
N LYS A 135 -5.25 -19.88 13.38
CA LYS A 135 -4.18 -19.05 13.95
C LYS A 135 -4.67 -17.61 14.05
N ARG A 136 -4.22 -16.89 15.08
CA ARG A 136 -4.62 -15.50 15.34
C ARG A 136 -3.42 -14.58 15.18
N TYR A 137 -3.62 -13.48 14.46
CA TYR A 137 -2.59 -12.51 14.14
C TYR A 137 -3.05 -11.13 14.61
N PRO A 138 -2.39 -10.58 15.65
CA PRO A 138 -2.70 -9.26 16.15
C PRO A 138 -2.51 -8.18 15.09
N TYR A 139 -3.37 -7.17 15.13
CA TYR A 139 -3.13 -5.93 14.42
C TYR A 139 -1.94 -5.19 15.05
N THR A 140 -1.17 -4.52 14.20
CA THR A 140 0.08 -3.86 14.60
C THR A 140 0.02 -2.35 14.41
N TRP A 141 -0.64 -1.87 13.35
CA TRP A 141 -0.96 -0.45 13.17
C TRP A 141 -2.21 -0.27 12.32
N CYS A 142 -2.71 0.96 12.28
CA CYS A 142 -3.65 1.42 11.26
C CYS A 142 -3.18 2.78 10.72
N ASP A 143 -3.54 3.07 9.49
CA ASP A 143 -3.37 4.38 8.85
C ASP A 143 -4.65 4.74 8.08
N GLN A 144 -4.57 5.72 7.16
CA GLN A 144 -5.73 6.16 6.39
C GLN A 144 -6.24 5.12 5.40
N ALA A 145 -5.41 4.15 4.99
CA ALA A 145 -5.78 3.12 4.03
C ALA A 145 -6.41 1.89 4.74
N GLY A 146 -6.02 1.58 5.97
CA GLY A 146 -6.61 0.47 6.70
C GLY A 146 -5.89 0.09 7.99
N CYS A 147 -6.22 -1.09 8.49
CA CYS A 147 -5.58 -1.70 9.65
C CYS A 147 -4.81 -2.95 9.22
N TYR A 148 -3.61 -3.13 9.78
CA TYR A 148 -2.65 -4.11 9.29
C TYR A 148 -2.28 -5.13 10.36
N ALA A 149 -2.47 -6.41 10.05
CA ALA A 149 -1.88 -7.51 10.78
C ALA A 149 -0.58 -7.91 10.07
N ARG A 150 0.56 -7.65 10.72
CA ARG A 150 1.90 -8.00 10.21
C ARG A 150 2.48 -9.13 11.03
N PHE A 151 2.85 -10.23 10.37
CA PHE A 151 3.38 -11.42 11.03
C PHE A 151 4.35 -12.19 10.13
N GLY A 152 5.14 -13.07 10.75
CA GLY A 152 6.00 -14.00 10.04
C GLY A 152 5.33 -15.36 9.88
N MET A 153 5.53 -16.01 8.74
CA MET A 153 5.18 -17.43 8.54
C MET A 153 6.44 -18.29 8.51
N THR A 154 6.36 -19.41 9.22
CA THR A 154 7.35 -20.49 9.20
C THR A 154 7.33 -21.25 7.88
N GLN A 155 8.37 -22.05 7.62
CA GLN A 155 8.39 -22.91 6.43
C GLN A 155 7.20 -23.89 6.41
N GLY A 156 6.82 -24.45 7.57
CA GLY A 156 5.69 -25.36 7.67
C GLY A 156 4.36 -24.71 7.27
N GLU A 157 4.17 -23.42 7.60
CA GLU A 157 2.99 -22.64 7.22
C GLU A 157 2.94 -22.32 5.73
N VAL A 158 4.08 -21.93 5.15
CA VAL A 158 4.18 -21.75 3.70
C VAL A 158 3.88 -23.07 2.99
N ASP A 159 4.38 -24.19 3.51
CA ASP A 159 4.12 -25.51 2.93
C ASP A 159 2.65 -25.95 3.10
N GLU A 160 1.98 -25.56 4.19
CA GLU A 160 0.53 -25.70 4.36
C GLU A 160 -0.21 -24.92 3.26
N MET A 161 0.16 -23.67 3.00
CA MET A 161 -0.44 -22.87 1.92
C MET A 161 -0.20 -23.50 0.53
N LYS A 162 0.98 -24.06 0.29
CA LYS A 162 1.31 -24.72 -0.99
C LYS A 162 0.48 -25.98 -1.28
N ARG A 163 0.11 -26.72 -0.23
CA ARG A 163 -0.71 -27.94 -0.34
C ARG A 163 -2.20 -27.66 -0.25
N GLY A 164 -2.58 -26.53 0.34
CA GLY A 164 -3.97 -26.21 0.63
C GLY A 164 -4.74 -25.72 -0.59
N ALA A 165 -6.08 -25.77 -0.49
CA ALA A 165 -6.97 -25.29 -1.54
C ALA A 165 -7.42 -23.85 -1.29
N ARG A 166 -7.74 -23.53 -0.03
CA ARG A 166 -8.23 -22.21 0.38
C ARG A 166 -7.79 -21.87 1.79
N ALA A 167 -7.61 -20.59 2.07
CA ALA A 167 -7.54 -20.07 3.43
C ALA A 167 -8.81 -19.28 3.74
N ASN A 168 -9.42 -19.55 4.88
CA ASN A 168 -10.50 -18.73 5.42
C ASN A 168 -9.91 -17.72 6.40
N VAL A 169 -10.18 -16.44 6.16
CA VAL A 169 -9.71 -15.32 6.95
C VAL A 169 -10.91 -14.63 7.59
N ILE A 170 -10.89 -14.50 8.91
CA ILE A 170 -11.96 -13.89 9.68
C ILE A 170 -11.52 -12.51 10.14
N VAL A 171 -12.35 -11.51 9.84
CA VAL A 171 -12.17 -10.11 10.25
C VAL A 171 -13.45 -9.66 10.94
N SER A 172 -13.33 -9.11 12.15
CA SER A 172 -14.47 -8.54 12.89
C SER A 172 -14.52 -7.03 12.75
N SER A 173 -15.72 -6.46 12.69
CA SER A 173 -15.94 -5.00 12.74
C SER A 173 -16.19 -4.53 14.17
N VAL A 174 -15.75 -3.32 14.52
CA VAL A 174 -16.13 -2.67 15.79
C VAL A 174 -17.62 -2.37 15.88
N THR A 175 -18.30 -2.20 14.75
CA THR A 175 -19.75 -1.91 14.69
C THR A 175 -20.61 -3.15 14.72
N ALA A 176 -20.03 -4.33 14.44
CA ALA A 176 -20.71 -5.61 14.48
C ALA A 176 -19.78 -6.75 14.96
N PRO A 177 -19.34 -6.72 16.24
CA PRO A 177 -18.39 -7.72 16.76
C PRO A 177 -18.87 -9.16 16.66
N ASP A 178 -20.19 -9.36 16.81
CA ASP A 178 -20.84 -10.69 16.80
C ASP A 178 -21.13 -11.20 15.37
N GLN A 179 -20.81 -10.42 14.34
CA GLN A 179 -21.03 -10.77 12.93
C GLN A 179 -19.70 -10.67 12.17
N PRO A 180 -18.75 -11.57 12.42
CA PRO A 180 -17.46 -11.52 11.76
C PRO A 180 -17.59 -11.81 10.26
N LEU A 181 -16.84 -11.07 9.45
CA LEU A 181 -16.73 -11.30 8.02
C LEU A 181 -15.83 -12.52 7.80
N LYS A 182 -16.34 -13.48 7.04
CA LYS A 182 -15.58 -14.66 6.59
C LYS A 182 -15.13 -14.40 5.17
N LEU A 183 -13.84 -14.25 5.01
CA LEU A 183 -13.20 -13.95 3.74
C LEU A 183 -12.51 -15.20 3.22
N ASP A 184 -12.68 -15.47 1.94
CA ASP A 184 -12.01 -16.56 1.26
C ASP A 184 -10.80 -16.04 0.50
N LEU A 185 -9.69 -16.75 0.68
CA LEU A 185 -8.44 -16.58 -0.04
C LEU A 185 -8.14 -17.86 -0.81
N SER A 186 -8.19 -17.80 -2.13
CA SER A 186 -7.80 -18.92 -2.98
C SER A 186 -6.30 -19.20 -2.85
N LEU A 187 -5.92 -20.46 -2.64
CA LEU A 187 -4.53 -20.89 -2.65
C LEU A 187 -4.11 -21.45 -4.02
N SER A 188 -5.04 -21.46 -4.99
CA SER A 188 -4.73 -21.82 -6.38
C SER A 188 -3.72 -20.83 -6.97
N GLY A 189 -2.56 -21.34 -7.39
CA GLY A 189 -1.46 -20.54 -7.93
C GLY A 189 -0.44 -20.07 -6.88
N PHE A 190 -0.69 -20.24 -5.58
CA PHE A 190 0.22 -19.81 -4.52
C PHE A 190 1.62 -20.44 -4.66
N THR A 191 1.69 -21.75 -4.91
CA THR A 191 2.97 -22.46 -5.08
C THR A 191 3.79 -21.88 -6.24
N ALA A 192 3.13 -21.53 -7.34
CA ALA A 192 3.81 -21.01 -8.52
C ALA A 192 4.38 -19.60 -8.26
N VAL A 193 3.57 -18.69 -7.71
CA VAL A 193 4.03 -17.33 -7.37
C VAL A 193 5.12 -17.33 -6.29
N TRP A 194 5.01 -18.21 -5.30
CA TRP A 194 6.01 -18.35 -4.24
C TRP A 194 7.37 -18.79 -4.80
N ASN A 195 7.36 -19.78 -5.71
CA ASN A 195 8.58 -20.25 -6.33
C ASN A 195 9.17 -19.20 -7.29
N ALA A 196 8.33 -18.43 -8.00
CA ALA A 196 8.77 -17.37 -8.90
C ALA A 196 9.58 -16.27 -8.19
N VAL A 197 9.18 -15.90 -6.96
CA VAL A 197 9.95 -14.94 -6.16
C VAL A 197 11.17 -15.55 -5.47
N ALA A 198 11.08 -16.83 -5.04
CA ALA A 198 12.14 -17.47 -4.26
C ALA A 198 13.30 -18.05 -5.09
N LEU A 199 13.14 -18.15 -6.42
CA LEU A 199 14.18 -18.62 -7.35
C LEU A 199 15.16 -17.51 -7.78
N LYS A 200 15.06 -16.31 -7.20
CA LYS A 200 15.99 -15.20 -7.42
C LYS A 200 16.87 -14.95 -6.19
#